data_AF-A0A7V9N981-F1
#
_entry.id   AF-A0A7V9N981-F1
#
_cell.length_a   1.000
_cell.length_b   1.000
_cell.length_c   1.000
_cell.angle_alpha   90.00
_cell.angle_beta   90.00
_cell.angle_gamma   90.00
#
_symmetry.space_group_name_H-M   'P 1'
#
loop_
_entity.id
_entity.type
_entity.pdbx_description
1 polymer ?
#
loop_
_entity_poly.entity_id
_entity_poly.type
_entity_poly.pdbx_seq_one_letter_code
_entity_poly.pdbx_strand_id
1 'polypeptide(L)'
;ENRVWSAERELFPQLVAEGARLFATGTDAYWMDIGTPEKYVRANMDALSGTFPTDAAGSVGPDGVLAAEPSDIAEDARVSSACLGSGARVASGATVSGSVLLPSVSVAEGATVVNCALGEGTIVSAGARIANGAVGDGEIIE
;
A
#
# COMPACT_ATOMS: atom_id res chain seq x y z
N GLU A 1 -28.75 0.19 -28.79
CA GLU A 1 -27.97 -1.01 -28.40
C GLU A 1 -27.02 -0.63 -27.27
N ASN A 2 -26.92 -1.44 -26.21
CA ASN A 2 -26.01 -1.23 -25.07
C ASN A 2 -24.68 -1.96 -25.32
N ARG A 3 -23.79 -1.34 -26.09
CA ARG A 3 -22.43 -1.85 -26.30
C ARG A 3 -21.48 -1.21 -25.28
N VAL A 4 -20.58 -2.02 -24.71
CA VAL A 4 -19.47 -1.54 -23.88
C VAL A 4 -18.36 -1.04 -24.79
N TRP A 5 -17.80 0.12 -24.45
CA TRP A 5 -16.71 0.77 -25.19
C TRP A 5 -15.50 0.97 -24.28
N SER A 6 -14.31 0.79 -24.83
CA SER A 6 -13.06 1.28 -24.24
C SER A 6 -12.87 2.76 -24.57
N ALA A 7 -12.72 3.59 -23.55
CA ALA A 7 -12.46 5.02 -23.75
C ALA A 7 -11.14 5.24 -24.51
N GLU A 8 -10.08 4.57 -24.08
CA GLU A 8 -8.71 4.75 -24.58
C GLU A 8 -8.47 4.11 -25.97
N ARG A 9 -9.14 2.99 -26.29
CA ARG A 9 -8.87 2.22 -27.52
C ARG A 9 -9.89 2.45 -28.62
N GLU A 10 -11.10 2.85 -28.26
CA GLU A 10 -12.20 2.97 -29.22
C GLU A 10 -12.75 4.40 -29.26
N LEU A 11 -13.27 4.91 -28.15
CA LEU A 11 -14.00 6.19 -28.13
C LEU A 11 -13.11 7.37 -28.54
N PHE A 12 -12.01 7.61 -27.84
CA PHE A 12 -11.15 8.77 -28.14
C PHE A 12 -10.50 8.66 -29.52
N PRO A 13 -9.94 7.50 -29.93
CA PRO A 13 -9.43 7.35 -31.30
C PRO A 13 -10.48 7.61 -32.38
N GLN A 14 -11.71 7.14 -32.20
CA GLN A 14 -12.79 7.37 -33.16
C GLN A 14 -13.19 8.86 -33.23
N LEU A 15 -13.32 9.54 -32.09
CA LEU A 15 -13.62 10.97 -32.05
C LEU A 15 -12.56 11.79 -32.80
N VAL A 16 -11.27 11.45 -32.65
CA VAL A 16 -10.20 12.08 -33.43
C VAL A 16 -10.37 11.82 -34.93
N ALA A 17 -10.66 10.57 -35.32
CA ALA A 17 -10.86 10.20 -36.72
C ALA A 17 -12.06 10.93 -37.37
N GLU A 18 -13.10 11.21 -36.59
CA GLU A 18 -14.29 11.97 -37.01
C GLU A 18 -14.08 13.50 -37.00
N GLY A 19 -12.87 13.98 -36.66
CA GLY A 19 -12.54 15.40 -36.64
C GLY A 19 -13.11 16.16 -35.44
N ALA A 20 -13.50 15.44 -34.38
CA ALA A 20 -13.94 16.07 -33.14
C ALA A 20 -12.79 16.84 -32.49
N ARG A 21 -13.13 17.96 -31.83
CA ARG A 21 -12.16 18.72 -31.05
C ARG A 21 -11.99 18.10 -29.67
N LEU A 22 -10.79 17.62 -29.38
CA LEU A 22 -10.39 17.17 -28.04
C LEU A 22 -9.53 18.24 -27.39
N PHE A 23 -9.71 18.42 -26.08
CA PHE A 23 -8.96 19.36 -25.25
C PHE A 23 -8.33 18.60 -24.08
N ALA A 24 -7.17 19.05 -23.64
CA ALA A 24 -6.50 18.51 -22.45
C ALA A 24 -5.90 19.66 -21.64
N THR A 25 -5.85 19.46 -20.33
CA THR A 25 -5.20 20.38 -19.39
C THR A 25 -4.17 19.57 -18.61
N GLY A 26 -2.92 20.00 -18.64
CA GLY A 26 -1.86 19.43 -17.82
C GLY A 26 -1.98 19.86 -16.36
N THR A 27 -1.42 19.05 -15.46
CA THR A 27 -1.32 19.36 -14.03
C THR A 27 -0.04 18.78 -13.46
N ASP A 28 0.54 19.45 -12.47
CA ASP A 28 1.67 18.94 -11.68
C ASP A 28 1.18 18.22 -10.40
N ALA A 29 -0.13 17.99 -10.28
CA ALA A 29 -0.69 17.24 -9.17
C ALA A 29 -0.12 15.82 -9.11
N TYR A 30 0.11 15.33 -7.90
CA TYR A 30 0.47 13.94 -7.67
C TYR A 30 -0.63 13.03 -8.25
N TRP A 31 -0.23 12.11 -9.12
CA TRP A 31 -1.12 11.12 -9.72
C TRP A 31 -0.36 9.81 -9.92
N MET A 32 -1.02 8.69 -9.60
CA MET A 32 -0.49 7.35 -9.80
C MET A 32 -1.60 6.37 -10.16
N ASP A 33 -1.39 5.61 -11.22
CA ASP A 33 -2.23 4.46 -11.57
C ASP A 33 -1.81 3.23 -10.75
N ILE A 34 -2.53 2.95 -9.67
CA ILE A 34 -2.27 1.84 -8.75
C ILE A 34 -2.85 0.55 -9.31
N GLY A 35 -2.08 -0.09 -10.20
CA GLY A 35 -2.42 -1.40 -10.78
C GLY A 35 -1.58 -2.58 -10.27
N THR A 36 -0.60 -2.36 -9.39
CA THR A 36 0.25 -3.42 -8.84
C THR A 36 0.49 -3.24 -7.34
N PRO A 37 0.80 -4.33 -6.61
CA PRO A 37 1.16 -4.27 -5.19
C PRO A 37 2.26 -3.25 -4.87
N GLU A 38 3.30 -3.17 -5.70
CA GLU A 38 4.44 -2.27 -5.47
C GLU A 38 4.01 -0.81 -5.57
N LYS A 39 3.11 -0.49 -6.51
CA LYS A 39 2.53 0.86 -6.63
C LYS A 39 1.62 1.19 -5.46
N TYR A 40 0.87 0.21 -4.93
CA TYR A 40 0.05 0.42 -3.74
C TYR A 40 0.92 0.74 -2.52
N VAL A 41 1.98 -0.04 -2.29
CA VAL A 41 2.98 0.23 -1.25
C VAL A 41 3.62 1.61 -1.47
N ARG A 42 4.08 1.90 -2.69
CA ARG A 42 4.69 3.19 -3.03
C ARG A 42 3.78 4.37 -2.72
N ALA A 43 2.52 4.32 -3.12
CA ALA A 43 1.58 5.41 -2.86
C ALA A 43 1.42 5.69 -1.36
N ASN A 44 1.48 4.64 -0.52
CA ASN A 44 1.48 4.81 0.94
C ASN A 44 2.81 5.42 1.43
N MET A 45 3.96 4.96 0.94
CA MET A 45 5.26 5.55 1.32
C MET A 45 5.40 7.01 0.87
N ASP A 46 4.85 7.35 -0.29
CA ASP A 46 4.80 8.72 -0.81
C ASP A 46 3.92 9.60 0.10
N ALA A 47 2.83 9.05 0.66
CA ALA A 47 2.02 9.75 1.65
C ALA A 47 2.78 9.97 2.97
N LEU A 48 3.44 8.94 3.51
CA LEU A 48 4.17 9.02 4.78
C LEU A 48 5.39 9.95 4.69
N SER A 49 6.05 10.00 3.53
CA SER A 49 7.20 10.88 3.28
C SER A 49 6.81 12.32 2.93
N GLY A 50 5.53 12.60 2.67
CA GLY A 50 5.04 13.90 2.21
C GLY A 50 5.26 14.18 0.71
N THR A 51 5.75 13.20 -0.06
CA THR A 51 5.84 13.27 -1.53
C THR A 51 4.45 13.41 -2.15
N PHE A 52 3.47 12.69 -1.61
CA PHE A 52 2.06 12.89 -1.86
C PHE A 52 1.46 13.73 -0.72
N PRO A 53 1.12 15.02 -0.96
CA PRO A 53 0.52 15.86 0.07
C PRO A 53 -0.88 15.37 0.42
N THR A 54 -1.06 14.87 1.64
CA THR A 54 -2.35 14.37 2.14
C THR A 54 -2.45 14.53 3.65
N ASP A 55 -3.66 14.85 4.12
CA ASP A 55 -3.96 14.89 5.55
C ASP A 55 -4.12 13.48 6.17
N ALA A 56 -4.25 12.44 5.32
CA ALA A 56 -4.52 11.07 5.77
C ALA A 56 -3.37 10.46 6.59
N ALA A 57 -2.12 10.82 6.29
CA ALA A 57 -0.95 10.32 7.02
C ALA A 57 -0.68 11.10 8.33
N GLY A 58 -1.25 12.30 8.48
CA GLY A 58 -0.92 13.20 9.58
C GLY A 58 0.58 13.50 9.67
N SER A 59 1.08 13.70 10.89
CA SER A 59 2.51 13.82 11.16
C SER A 59 3.07 12.48 11.63
N VAL A 60 3.90 11.85 10.81
CA VAL A 60 4.63 10.64 11.21
C VAL A 60 5.98 10.97 11.82
N GLY A 61 6.46 10.11 12.72
CA GLY A 61 7.80 10.22 13.31
C GLY A 61 8.93 10.01 12.30
N PRO A 62 10.20 10.12 12.72
CA PRO A 62 11.37 9.97 11.83
C PRO A 62 11.45 8.60 11.16
N ASP A 63 10.89 7.55 11.78
CA ASP A 63 10.83 6.22 11.21
C ASP A 63 9.76 6.08 10.12
N GLY A 64 8.90 7.08 9.91
CA GLY A 64 7.84 7.07 8.91
C GLY A 64 6.80 5.99 9.17
N VAL A 65 6.42 5.79 10.44
CA VAL A 65 5.43 4.77 10.84
C VAL A 65 4.11 5.45 11.18
N LEU A 66 3.04 5.01 10.51
CA LEU A 66 1.66 5.33 10.83
C LEU A 66 1.00 4.06 11.38
N ALA A 67 0.64 4.07 12.66
CA ALA A 67 -0.02 2.95 13.30
C ALA A 67 -1.41 3.37 13.81
N ALA A 68 -2.45 2.66 13.36
CA ALA A 68 -3.80 2.87 13.83
C ALA A 68 -4.03 2.13 15.15
N GLU A 69 -4.64 2.81 16.11
CA GLU A 69 -4.95 2.23 17.42
C GLU A 69 -6.20 1.32 17.37
N PRO A 70 -6.23 0.22 18.14
CA PRO A 70 -5.11 -0.33 18.91
C PRO A 70 -4.08 -0.97 17.98
N SER A 71 -2.78 -0.80 18.25
CA SER A 71 -1.73 -1.63 17.65
C SER A 71 -0.76 -2.10 18.72
N ASP A 72 -0.16 -3.27 18.52
CA ASP A 72 0.78 -3.85 19.48
C ASP A 72 2.11 -4.14 18.78
N ILE A 73 3.13 -3.37 19.14
CA ILE A 73 4.48 -3.45 18.58
C ILE A 73 5.41 -3.75 19.74
N ALA A 74 6.09 -4.89 19.69
CA ALA A 74 7.08 -5.25 20.70
C ALA A 74 8.22 -4.22 20.74
N GLU A 75 8.76 -3.96 21.93
CA GLU A 75 9.79 -2.93 22.17
C GLU A 75 11.06 -3.14 21.32
N ASP A 76 11.39 -4.39 21.00
CA ASP A 76 12.56 -4.77 20.21
C ASP A 76 12.25 -5.04 18.72
N ALA A 77 11.00 -4.85 18.30
CA ALA A 77 10.62 -4.94 16.89
C ALA A 77 11.17 -3.73 16.10
N ARG A 78 11.54 -3.97 14.84
CA ARG A 78 12.05 -2.93 13.94
C ARG A 78 10.99 -2.58 12.90
N VAL A 79 10.32 -1.44 13.08
CA VAL A 79 9.29 -0.96 12.16
C VAL A 79 9.73 0.37 11.56
N SER A 80 9.68 0.48 10.23
CA SER A 80 10.05 1.70 9.50
C SER A 80 9.27 1.81 8.20
N SER A 81 8.91 3.03 7.79
CA SER A 81 8.19 3.30 6.53
C SER A 81 6.99 2.35 6.39
N ALA A 82 6.07 2.39 7.34
CA ALA A 82 5.02 1.39 7.45
C ALA A 82 3.67 1.99 7.82
N CYS A 83 2.61 1.45 7.21
CA CYS A 83 1.23 1.66 7.63
C CYS A 83 0.76 0.41 8.36
N LEU A 84 0.33 0.55 9.62
CA LEU A 84 -0.22 -0.55 10.42
C LEU A 84 -1.71 -0.27 10.68
N GLY A 85 -2.56 -1.14 10.18
CA GLY A 85 -3.99 -1.12 10.46
C GLY A 85 -4.31 -1.43 11.92
N SER A 86 -5.55 -1.13 12.33
CA SER A 86 -5.99 -1.42 13.69
C SER A 86 -5.96 -2.92 13.97
N GLY A 87 -5.55 -3.28 15.18
CA GLY A 87 -5.33 -4.65 15.62
C GLY A 87 -4.06 -5.30 15.06
N ALA A 88 -3.23 -4.58 14.29
CA ALA A 88 -1.96 -5.11 13.82
C ALA A 88 -1.03 -5.43 14.99
N ARG A 89 -0.34 -6.57 14.89
CA ARG A 89 0.63 -7.04 15.88
C ARG A 89 1.98 -7.30 15.24
N VAL A 90 3.04 -6.74 15.81
CA VAL A 90 4.43 -6.98 15.40
C VAL A 90 5.20 -7.50 16.62
N ALA A 91 5.45 -8.80 16.63
CA ALA A 91 6.07 -9.48 17.76
C ALA A 91 7.58 -9.22 17.90
N SER A 92 8.15 -9.70 19.00
CA SER A 92 9.56 -9.50 19.34
C SER A 92 10.51 -9.96 18.23
N GLY A 93 11.58 -9.20 18.02
CA GLY A 93 12.57 -9.45 16.98
C GLY A 93 12.09 -9.33 15.53
N ALA A 94 10.80 -9.09 15.28
CA ALA A 94 10.27 -8.95 13.93
C ALA A 94 10.74 -7.66 13.26
N THR A 95 10.77 -7.67 11.93
CA THR A 95 11.14 -6.52 11.10
C THR A 95 10.07 -6.25 10.06
N VAL A 96 9.55 -5.03 10.04
CA VAL A 96 8.59 -4.54 9.04
C VAL A 96 9.16 -3.27 8.43
N SER A 97 9.37 -3.27 7.11
CA SER A 97 9.91 -2.10 6.42
C SER A 97 9.22 -1.85 5.08
N GLY A 98 8.91 -0.60 4.78
CA GLY A 98 8.31 -0.23 3.49
C GLY A 98 6.99 -0.93 3.21
N SER A 99 6.17 -1.22 4.23
CA SER A 99 5.06 -2.17 4.09
C SER A 99 3.73 -1.62 4.59
N VAL A 100 2.64 -2.13 4.02
CA VAL A 100 1.27 -1.82 4.44
C VAL A 100 0.66 -3.09 5.01
N LEU A 101 0.32 -3.04 6.29
CA LEU A 101 -0.39 -4.09 7.00
C LEU A 101 -1.83 -3.63 7.19
N LEU A 102 -2.78 -4.31 6.54
CA LEU A 102 -4.20 -4.06 6.76
C LEU A 102 -4.62 -4.51 8.18
N PRO A 103 -5.88 -4.26 8.61
CA PRO A 103 -6.29 -4.55 9.97
C PRO A 103 -6.01 -6.00 10.40
N SER A 104 -5.76 -6.19 11.69
CA SER A 104 -5.57 -7.50 12.34
C SER A 104 -4.43 -8.37 11.80
N VAL A 105 -3.51 -7.84 10.98
CA VAL A 105 -2.31 -8.57 10.54
C VAL A 105 -1.40 -8.88 11.72
N SER A 106 -0.90 -10.11 11.80
CA SER A 106 0.03 -10.55 12.84
C SER A 106 1.37 -10.97 12.24
N VAL A 107 2.44 -10.27 12.60
CA VAL A 107 3.83 -10.60 12.25
C VAL A 107 4.49 -11.23 13.48
N ALA A 108 4.73 -12.53 13.42
CA ALA A 108 5.24 -13.31 14.55
C ALA A 108 6.75 -13.11 14.78
N GLU A 109 7.25 -13.71 15.85
CA GLU A 109 8.61 -13.53 16.36
C GLU A 109 9.67 -13.73 15.27
N GLY A 110 10.60 -12.78 15.14
CA GLY A 110 11.70 -12.85 14.19
C GLY A 110 11.32 -12.83 12.70
N ALA A 111 10.03 -12.67 12.37
CA ALA A 111 9.58 -12.61 10.98
C ALA A 111 10.03 -11.31 10.29
N THR A 112 10.14 -11.34 8.96
CA THR A 112 10.57 -10.19 8.15
C THR A 112 9.59 -9.92 7.03
N VAL A 113 9.08 -8.69 6.98
CA VAL A 113 8.14 -8.19 5.95
C VAL A 113 8.74 -6.93 5.32
N VAL A 114 9.03 -6.97 4.01
CA VAL A 114 9.68 -5.85 3.32
C VAL A 114 8.99 -5.52 2.00
N ASN A 115 8.58 -4.28 1.78
CA ASN A 115 7.91 -3.87 0.53
C ASN A 115 6.65 -4.69 0.21
N CYS A 116 5.84 -4.99 1.23
CA CYS A 116 4.66 -5.84 1.09
C CYS A 116 3.36 -5.10 1.39
N ALA A 117 2.28 -5.55 0.76
CA ALA A 117 0.91 -5.27 1.16
C ALA A 117 0.30 -6.56 1.75
N LEU A 118 -0.01 -6.57 3.04
CA LEU A 118 -0.61 -7.73 3.70
C LEU A 118 -2.11 -7.47 3.91
N GLY A 119 -2.93 -8.38 3.38
CA GLY A 119 -4.39 -8.39 3.51
C GLY A 119 -4.86 -8.49 4.96
N GLU A 120 -6.13 -8.17 5.19
CA GLU A 120 -6.72 -8.18 6.53
C GLU A 120 -6.58 -9.56 7.19
N GLY A 121 -6.12 -9.59 8.44
CA GLY A 121 -5.99 -10.84 9.20
C GLY A 121 -4.86 -11.79 8.73
N THR A 122 -3.97 -11.35 7.83
CA THR A 122 -2.80 -12.15 7.42
C THR A 122 -1.92 -12.51 8.63
N ILE A 123 -1.38 -13.72 8.65
CA ILE A 123 -0.40 -14.17 9.66
C ILE A 123 0.92 -14.47 8.98
N VAL A 124 1.99 -13.79 9.39
CA VAL A 124 3.37 -14.12 9.01
C VAL A 124 4.00 -14.88 10.16
N SER A 125 4.28 -16.17 9.94
CA SER A 125 4.76 -17.11 10.96
C SER A 125 6.15 -16.77 11.47
N ALA A 126 6.52 -17.36 12.61
CA ALA A 126 7.79 -17.06 13.27
C ALA A 126 8.97 -17.36 12.34
N GLY A 127 9.87 -16.38 12.17
CA GLY A 127 11.03 -16.47 11.28
C GLY A 127 10.73 -16.43 9.77
N ALA A 128 9.45 -16.39 9.36
CA ALA A 128 9.06 -16.32 7.95
C ALA A 128 9.54 -15.01 7.31
N ARG A 129 9.79 -15.04 6.00
CA ARG A 129 10.31 -13.90 5.25
C ARG A 129 9.52 -13.68 3.97
N ILE A 130 8.94 -12.50 3.85
CA ILE A 130 8.27 -12.06 2.63
C ILE A 130 8.81 -10.71 2.17
N ALA A 131 9.03 -10.57 0.87
CA ALA A 131 9.40 -9.31 0.27
C ALA A 131 8.79 -9.09 -1.11
N ASN A 132 8.49 -7.82 -1.44
CA ASN A 132 8.04 -7.37 -2.75
C ASN A 132 6.79 -8.13 -3.25
N GLY A 133 5.68 -8.02 -2.53
CA GLY A 133 4.47 -8.75 -2.90
C GLY A 133 3.20 -8.26 -2.22
N ALA A 134 2.09 -8.88 -2.60
CA ALA A 134 0.81 -8.76 -1.91
C ALA A 134 0.33 -10.13 -1.43
N VAL A 135 -0.35 -10.12 -0.30
CA VAL A 135 -0.95 -11.30 0.32
C VAL A 135 -2.43 -11.04 0.51
N GLY A 136 -3.26 -12.02 0.16
CA GLY A 136 -4.71 -11.92 0.33
C GLY A 136 -5.13 -11.95 1.79
N ASP A 137 -6.39 -11.62 2.04
CA ASP A 137 -6.96 -11.60 3.39
C ASP A 137 -6.96 -13.01 4.02
N GLY A 138 -6.64 -13.10 5.30
CA GLY A 138 -6.69 -14.33 6.09
C GLY A 138 -5.64 -15.39 5.74
N GLU A 139 -4.67 -15.08 4.88
CA GLU A 139 -3.63 -16.02 4.50
C GLU A 139 -2.58 -16.22 5.61
N ILE A 140 -1.94 -17.38 5.59
CA ILE A 140 -0.84 -17.73 6.50
C ILE A 140 0.43 -17.95 5.69
N ILE A 141 1.50 -17.26 6.08
CA ILE A 141 2.82 -17.36 5.46
C ILE A 141 3.75 -18.09 6.43
N GLU A 142 4.40 -19.15 5.96
CA GLU A 142 5.35 -19.96 6.73
C GLU A 142 6.80 -19.70 6.31
#